data_AF-A0A5B0G0R1-F1
#
_entry.id   AF-A0A5B0G0R1-F1
#
_cell.length_a   1.000
_cell.length_b   1.000
_cell.length_c   1.000
_cell.angle_alpha   90.00
_cell.angle_beta   90.00
_cell.angle_gamma   90.00
#
_symmetry.space_group_name_H-M   'P 1'
#
loop_
_entity.id
_entity.type
_entity.pdbx_description
1 polymer ?
#
loop_
_entity_poly.entity_id
_entity_poly.type
_entity_poly.pdbx_seq_one_letter_code
_entity_poly.pdbx_strand_id
1 'polypeptide(L)' 'FNARHSERFHFHFTPLHASWVNQIELWFAAYTRRVLRHASHLSTAHLRERTAHFIRQRNQTARPFRWTFRGYPLQTGAS' A
#
# COMPACT_ATOMS: atom_id res chain seq x y z
N PHE A 1 -6.68 -0.66 20.72
CA PHE A 1 -7.39 -1.43 19.67
C PHE A 1 -7.17 -2.93 19.83
N ASN A 2 -5.91 -3.40 19.81
CA ASN A 2 -5.60 -4.83 19.91
C ASN A 2 -6.13 -5.51 21.17
N ALA A 3 -5.93 -4.86 22.33
CA ALA A 3 -6.44 -5.34 23.62
C ALA A 3 -7.98 -5.53 23.64
N ARG A 4 -8.72 -4.74 22.86
CA ARG A 4 -10.19 -4.88 22.74
C ARG A 4 -10.61 -6.04 21.82
N HIS A 5 -9.66 -6.64 21.09
CA HIS A 5 -9.88 -7.71 20.11
C HIS A 5 -9.04 -8.96 20.43
N SER A 6 -8.84 -9.24 21.73
CA SER A 6 -8.12 -10.43 22.21
C SER A 6 -6.71 -10.59 21.64
N GLU A 7 -6.00 -9.46 21.45
CA GLU A 7 -4.61 -9.42 20.99
C GLU A 7 -4.32 -10.12 19.65
N ARG A 8 -5.35 -10.32 18.82
CA ARG A 8 -5.25 -11.10 17.58
C ARG A 8 -4.37 -10.45 16.50
N PHE A 9 -4.07 -9.16 16.61
CA PHE A 9 -3.36 -8.42 15.57
C PHE A 9 -1.87 -8.23 15.91
N HIS A 10 -1.01 -8.50 14.93
CA HIS A 10 0.41 -8.13 14.99
C HIS A 10 0.61 -6.89 14.11
N PHE A 11 1.10 -5.80 14.71
CA PHE A 11 1.34 -4.55 13.99
C PHE A 11 2.78 -4.53 13.47
N HIS A 12 2.92 -4.34 12.16
CA HIS A 12 4.21 -4.14 11.51
C HIS A 12 4.34 -2.66 11.14
N PHE A 13 5.42 -2.03 11.58
CA PHE A 13 5.74 -0.65 11.23
C PHE A 13 6.89 -0.65 10.24
N THR A 14 6.76 0.13 9.17
CA THR A 14 7.87 0.36 8.24
C THR A 14 8.90 1.27 8.90
N PRO A 15 10.21 1.08 8.64
CA PRO A 15 11.22 2.01 9.08
C PRO A 15 10.92 3.45 8.61
N LEU A 16 11.39 4.43 9.37
CA LEU A 16 11.32 5.82 8.95
C LEU A 16 11.99 5.98 7.58
N HIS A 17 11.34 6.72 6.68
CA HIS A 17 11.78 6.94 5.29
C HIS A 17 11.81 5.68 4.39
N ALA A 18 11.27 4.53 4.84
CA ALA A 18 11.17 3.31 4.03
C ALA A 18 9.78 3.12 3.41
N SER A 19 9.19 4.21 2.92
CA SER A 19 7.84 4.23 2.33
C SER A 19 7.75 3.31 1.09
N TRP A 20 8.87 3.09 0.39
CA TRP A 20 9.00 2.16 -0.72
C TRP A 20 8.79 0.68 -0.37
N VAL A 21 8.84 0.32 0.93
CA VAL A 21 8.53 -1.03 1.44
C VAL A 21 7.02 -1.19 1.71
N ASN A 22 6.27 -0.08 1.76
CA ASN A 22 4.86 -0.08 2.09
C ASN A 22 3.98 -0.42 0.88
N GLN A 23 3.33 -1.58 0.90
CA GLN A 23 2.51 -2.08 -0.22
C GLN A 23 1.33 -1.16 -0.54
N ILE A 24 0.76 -0.47 0.46
CA ILE A 24 -0.37 0.42 0.25
C ILE A 24 0.03 1.67 -0.55
N GLU A 25 1.29 2.12 -0.45
CA GLU A 25 1.79 3.25 -1.22
C GLU A 25 1.94 2.88 -2.71
N LEU A 26 2.44 1.66 -2.99
CA LEU A 26 2.47 1.14 -4.35
C LEU A 26 1.07 1.00 -4.95
N TRP A 27 0.11 0.59 -4.12
CA TRP A 27 -1.30 0.53 -4.52
C TRP A 27 -1.84 1.92 -4.88
N PHE A 28 -1.61 2.94 -4.03
CA PHE A 28 -2.02 4.31 -4.30
C PHE A 28 -1.34 4.91 -5.52
N ALA A 29 -0.06 4.62 -5.74
CA ALA A 29 0.65 5.05 -6.94
C ALA A 29 0.03 4.47 -8.21
N ALA A 30 -0.45 3.23 -8.19
CA ALA A 30 -1.17 2.62 -9.31
C ALA A 30 -2.56 3.25 -9.50
N TYR A 31 -3.28 3.49 -8.40
CA TYR A 31 -4.58 4.16 -8.41
C TYR A 31 -4.48 5.57 -9.02
N THR A 32 -3.55 6.38 -8.54
CA THR A 32 -3.31 7.73 -9.04
C THR A 32 -3.06 7.71 -10.54
N ARG A 33 -2.16 6.85 -11.04
CA ARG A 33 -1.86 6.79 -12.48
C ARG A 33 -3.04 6.37 -13.35
N ARG A 34 -3.96 5.54 -12.84
CA ARG A 34 -5.04 4.93 -13.66
C ARG A 34 -6.40 5.60 -13.50
N VAL A 35 -6.67 6.23 -12.36
CA VAL A 35 -7.99 6.78 -12.02
C VAL A 35 -7.98 8.29 -11.88
N LEU A 36 -6.88 8.87 -11.39
CA LEU A 36 -6.82 10.30 -11.07
C LEU A 36 -6.02 11.11 -12.10
N ARG A 37 -4.85 10.62 -12.51
CA ARG A 37 -3.92 11.33 -13.36
C ARG A 37 -4.51 11.46 -14.77
N HIS A 38 -4.63 12.71 -15.23
CA HIS A 38 -5.23 13.07 -16.53
C HIS A 38 -6.71 12.69 -16.69
N ALA A 39 -7.42 12.40 -15.59
CA ALA A 39 -8.83 12.05 -15.65
C ALA A 39 -9.71 13.30 -15.53
N SER A 40 -10.56 13.54 -16.52
CA SER A 40 -11.67 14.50 -16.42
C SER A 40 -12.93 13.77 -16.01
N HIS A 41 -13.25 13.80 -14.71
CA HIS A 41 -14.47 13.19 -14.19
C HIS A 41 -15.64 14.16 -14.32
N LEU A 42 -16.72 13.72 -14.97
CA LEU A 42 -17.93 14.51 -15.17
C LEU A 42 -18.71 14.80 -13.87
N SER A 43 -18.47 14.00 -12.81
CA SER A 43 -19.07 14.18 -11.49
C SER A 43 -18.33 13.37 -10.43
N THR A 44 -18.63 13.63 -9.15
CA THR A 44 -18.16 12.80 -8.03
C THR A 44 -18.71 11.39 -8.06
N ALA A 45 -19.92 11.19 -8.61
CA ALA A 45 -20.50 9.87 -8.81
C ALA A 45 -19.70 9.07 -9.84
N HIS A 46 -19.29 9.69 -10.94
CA HIS A 46 -18.44 9.05 -11.94
C HIS A 46 -17.07 8.68 -11.36
N LEU A 47 -16.46 9.55 -10.54
CA LEU A 47 -15.22 9.21 -9.83
C LEU A 47 -15.41 7.98 -8.94
N ARG A 48 -16.48 7.93 -8.13
CA ARG A 48 -16.77 6.78 -7.25
C ARG A 48 -16.90 5.48 -8.03
N GLU A 49 -17.59 5.50 -9.15
CA GLU A 49 -17.73 4.34 -10.03
C GLU A 49 -16.37 3.86 -10.55
N ARG A 50 -15.56 4.79 -11.08
CA ARG A 50 -14.20 4.51 -11.59
C ARG A 50 -13.30 3.95 -10.49
N THR A 51 -13.38 4.48 -9.27
CA THR A 51 -12.67 3.95 -8.10
C THR A 51 -13.09 2.53 -7.76
N ALA A 52 -14.40 2.27 -7.66
CA ALA A 52 -14.91 0.94 -7.35
C ALA A 52 -14.52 -0.08 -8.42
N HIS A 53 -14.57 0.31 -9.69
CA HIS A 53 -14.13 -0.51 -10.81
C HIS A 53 -12.62 -0.83 -10.74
N PHE A 54 -11.77 0.17 -10.45
CA PHE A 54 -10.34 -0.06 -10.24
C PHE A 54 -10.07 -1.04 -9.10
N ILE A 55 -10.75 -0.90 -7.96
CA ILE A 55 -10.61 -1.81 -6.81
C ILE A 55 -10.96 -3.24 -7.21
N ARG A 56 -12.10 -3.46 -7.89
CA ARG A 56 -12.52 -4.80 -8.34
C ARG A 56 -11.49 -5.44 -9.26
N GLN A 57 -11.04 -4.73 -10.29
CA GLN A 57 -10.03 -5.23 -11.21
C GLN A 57 -8.69 -5.53 -10.52
N ARG A 58 -8.27 -4.64 -9.61
CA ARG A 58 -7.01 -4.81 -8.89
C ARG A 58 -7.07 -6.02 -7.96
N ASN A 59 -8.19 -6.26 -7.29
CA ASN A 59 -8.38 -7.41 -6.41
C ASN A 59 -8.36 -8.74 -7.18
N GLN A 60 -8.93 -8.78 -8.40
CA GLN A 60 -8.90 -9.96 -9.26
C GLN A 60 -7.49 -10.31 -9.76
N THR A 61 -6.63 -9.31 -9.90
CA THR A 61 -5.28 -9.45 -10.47
C THR A 61 -4.18 -9.26 -9.43
N ALA A 62 -4.54 -9.17 -8.15
CA ALA A 62 -3.60 -8.88 -7.08
C ALA A 62 -2.57 -10.00 -6.99
N ARG A 63 -1.29 -9.63 -7.07
CA ARG A 63 -0.18 -10.54 -6.82
C ARG A 63 0.62 -9.99 -5.64
N PRO A 64 1.15 -10.86 -4.78
CA PRO A 64 2.10 -10.44 -3.76
C PRO A 64 3.23 -9.64 -4.41
N PHE A 65 3.55 -8.48 -3.84
CA PHE A 65 4.71 -7.73 -4.28
C PHE A 65 5.96 -8.55 -3.95
N ARG A 66 6.70 -8.97 -4.98
CA ARG A 66 8.00 -9.64 -4.78
C ARG A 66 9.03 -8.57 -4.43
N TRP A 67 9.36 -8.47 -3.15
CA TRP A 67 10.48 -7.66 -2.68
C TRP A 67 11.40 -8.53 -1.84
N THR A 68 12.69 -8.20 -1.87
CA THR A 68 13.72 -8.83 -1.03
C THR A 68 14.37 -7.72 -0.22
N PHE A 69 14.13 -7.72 1.09
CA PHE A 69 14.86 -6.84 2.02
C PHE A 69 16.10 -7.61 2.47
N ARG A 70 17.29 -7.16 2.07
CA ARG A 70 18.56 -7.83 2.41
C ARG A 70 19.18 -7.37 3.74
N GLY A 71 18.41 -6.67 4.58
CA GLY A 71 18.86 -6.23 5.90
C GLY A 71 19.66 -4.92 5.87
N TYR A 72 19.88 -4.37 7.05
CA TYR A 72 20.87 -3.32 7.28
C TYR A 72 22.26 -3.97 7.29
N PRO A 73 23.33 -3.30 6.78
CA PRO A 73 24.69 -3.78 6.97
C PRO A 73 24.96 -4.02 8.47
N LEU A 74 25.74 -5.05 8.79
CA LEU A 74 26.18 -5.35 10.15
C LEU A 74 26.74 -4.08 10.79
N GLN A 75 26.11 -3.60 11.87
CA GLN A 75 26.68 -2.55 12.70
C GLN A 75 27.80 -3.19 13.52
N THR A 76 29.02 -3.19 12.96
CA THR A 76 30.21 -3.60 13.68
C THR A 76 30.61 -2.47 14.63
N GLY A 77 30.38 -2.64 15.93
CA GLY A 77 31.07 -1.88 16.96
C GLY A 77 30.17 -1.15 17.96
N ALA A 78 29.78 -1.86 19.02
CA ALA A 78 29.76 -1.27 20.36
C ALA A 78 30.48 -2.27 21.27
N SER A 79 31.75 -1.96 21.55
CA SER A 79 32.53 -2.49 22.67
C SER A 79 32.82 -1.34 23.61
#